data_AF-A0A1E3JZK1-F1
#
_entry.id   AF-A0A1E3JZK1-F1
#
_cell.length_a   1.000
_cell.length_b   1.000
_cell.length_c   1.000
_cell.angle_alpha   90.00
_cell.angle_beta   90.00
_cell.angle_gamma   90.00
#
_symmetry.space_group_name_H-M   'P 1'
#
loop_
_entity.id
_entity.type
_entity.pdbx_description
1 polymer ?
#
loop_
_entity_poly.entity_id
_entity_poly.type
_entity_poly.pdbx_seq_one_letter_code
_entity_poly.pdbx_strand_id
1 'polypeptide(L)'
;MATLPARLAKATKSINSWEEARSASLAAYRTWYRSAPEIVQLYGLHVSPTLVRMKIRQDFERNRETITDLSVMNIMLLKNHQEFQETMNLWKQEPHIMHWFKSIEDPPKPKTFLDKFYAGRDDPSQLEPTY
;
A
#
# COMPACT_ATOMS: atom_id res chain seq x y z
N MET A 1 25.07 12.45 -22.20
CA MET A 1 23.70 12.22 -22.68
C MET A 1 22.74 12.47 -21.53
N ALA A 2 21.71 13.30 -21.70
CA ALA A 2 20.67 13.50 -20.69
C ALA A 2 19.49 12.56 -20.99
N THR A 3 19.09 11.75 -20.02
CA THR A 3 17.96 10.81 -20.14
C THR A 3 16.67 11.45 -19.67
N LEU A 4 15.60 11.33 -20.46
CA LEU A 4 14.27 11.83 -20.07
C LEU A 4 13.66 10.97 -18.96
N PRO A 5 12.97 11.56 -17.97
CA PRO A 5 12.36 10.81 -16.88
C PRO A 5 11.10 10.06 -17.33
N ALA A 6 10.78 8.97 -16.64
CA ALA A 6 9.56 8.19 -16.90
C ALA A 6 8.28 8.99 -16.59
N ARG A 7 7.15 8.56 -17.16
CA ARG A 7 5.83 9.17 -16.91
C ARG A 7 5.54 9.18 -15.40
N LEU A 8 5.02 10.31 -14.91
CA LEU A 8 4.71 10.58 -13.49
C LEU A 8 5.92 10.61 -12.54
N ALA A 9 7.16 10.63 -13.05
CA ALA A 9 8.34 10.80 -12.20
C ALA A 9 8.31 12.15 -11.48
N LYS A 10 8.75 12.16 -10.21
CA LYS A 10 8.96 13.37 -9.43
C LYS A 10 10.37 13.35 -8.86
N ALA A 11 11.02 14.51 -8.84
CA ALA A 11 12.27 14.67 -8.11
C ALA A 11 12.01 14.51 -6.61
N THR A 12 12.84 13.71 -5.94
CA THR A 12 12.79 13.54 -4.49
C THR A 12 13.08 14.87 -3.81
N LYS A 13 12.22 15.26 -2.86
CA LYS A 13 12.39 16.45 -2.03
C LYS A 13 12.38 16.02 -0.57
N SER A 14 13.30 16.57 0.21
CA SER A 14 13.29 16.41 1.67
C SER A 14 12.36 17.46 2.28
N ILE A 15 11.35 16.99 2.99
CA ILE A 15 10.45 17.85 3.77
C ILE A 15 11.09 18.11 5.13
N ASN A 16 11.04 19.38 5.55
CA ASN A 16 11.66 19.85 6.79
C ASN A 16 10.64 20.27 7.86
N SER A 17 9.34 20.29 7.52
CA SER A 17 8.25 20.66 8.43
C SER A 17 7.08 19.67 8.37
N TRP A 18 6.42 19.47 9.51
CA TRP A 18 5.21 18.64 9.60
C TRP A 18 4.03 19.20 8.81
N GLU A 19 3.96 20.53 8.63
CA GLU A 19 2.91 21.17 7.84
C GLU A 19 3.04 20.81 6.36
N GLU A 20 4.27 20.88 5.83
CA GLU A 20 4.61 20.44 4.49
C GLU A 20 4.31 18.94 4.32
N ALA A 21 4.71 18.11 5.30
CA ALA A 21 4.45 16.67 5.27
C ALA A 21 2.96 16.34 5.24
N ARG A 22 2.15 17.07 6.01
CA ARG A 22 0.70 16.95 6.00
C ARG A 22 0.09 17.38 4.66
N SER A 23 0.58 18.48 4.09
CA SER A 23 0.10 18.93 2.78
C SER A 23 0.42 17.92 1.67
N ALA A 24 1.64 17.36 1.70
CA ALA A 24 2.12 16.38 0.75
C ALA A 24 1.38 15.04 0.87
N SER A 25 1.12 14.57 2.09
CA SER A 25 0.37 13.33 2.32
C SER A 25 -1.08 13.46 1.87
N LEU A 26 -1.73 14.61 2.13
CA LEU A 26 -3.09 14.88 1.65
C LEU A 26 -3.13 15.00 0.12
N ALA A 27 -2.12 15.61 -0.51
CA ALA A 27 -2.02 15.65 -1.96
C ALA A 27 -1.87 14.24 -2.55
N ALA A 28 -0.98 13.42 -1.99
CA ALA A 28 -0.80 12.03 -2.39
C ALA A 28 -2.10 11.22 -2.25
N TYR A 29 -2.78 11.33 -1.11
CA TYR A 29 -4.06 10.65 -0.87
C TYR A 29 -5.12 11.05 -1.92
N ARG A 30 -5.24 12.34 -2.25
CA ARG A 30 -6.19 12.81 -3.28
C ARG A 30 -5.85 12.25 -4.66
N THR A 31 -4.58 12.18 -5.01
CA THR A 31 -4.13 11.59 -6.28
C THR A 31 -4.52 10.11 -6.37
N TRP A 32 -4.23 9.33 -5.33
CA TRP A 32 -4.64 7.93 -5.24
C TRP A 32 -6.16 7.76 -5.33
N TYR A 33 -6.91 8.54 -4.54
CA TYR A 33 -8.38 8.46 -4.50
C TYR A 33 -9.04 8.72 -5.87
N ARG A 34 -8.49 9.67 -6.64
CA ARG A 34 -8.96 9.99 -8.00
C ARG A 34 -8.58 8.92 -9.01
N SER A 35 -7.42 8.31 -8.87
CA SER A 35 -6.94 7.26 -9.77
C SER A 35 -7.64 5.90 -9.60
N ALA A 36 -8.38 5.69 -8.51
CA ALA A 36 -8.98 4.39 -8.21
C ALA A 36 -9.84 3.78 -9.35
N PRO A 37 -10.71 4.52 -10.06
CA PRO A 37 -11.44 3.99 -11.20
C PRO A 37 -10.53 3.60 -12.37
N GLU A 38 -9.49 4.39 -12.61
CA GLU A 38 -8.48 4.12 -13.65
C GLU A 38 -7.71 2.83 -13.31
N ILE A 39 -7.32 2.62 -12.04
CA ILE A 39 -6.68 1.36 -11.60
C ILE A 39 -7.56 0.15 -11.92
N VAL A 40 -8.85 0.20 -11.57
CA VAL A 40 -9.77 -0.91 -11.84
C VAL A 40 -9.86 -1.22 -13.33
N GLN A 41 -9.93 -0.17 -14.17
CA GLN A 41 -10.01 -0.31 -15.61
C GLN A 41 -8.70 -0.83 -16.22
N LEU A 42 -7.55 -0.30 -15.81
CA LEU A 42 -6.23 -0.67 -16.35
C LEU A 42 -5.89 -2.13 -16.06
N TYR A 43 -6.28 -2.64 -14.90
CA TYR A 43 -5.95 -4.00 -14.46
C TYR A 43 -7.11 -4.98 -14.63
N GLY A 44 -8.27 -4.56 -15.15
CA GLY A 44 -9.42 -5.44 -15.36
C GLY A 44 -9.97 -6.07 -14.08
N LEU A 45 -9.82 -5.39 -12.93
CA LEU A 45 -10.14 -5.98 -11.62
C LEU A 45 -11.64 -6.25 -11.47
N HIS A 46 -11.99 -7.40 -10.88
CA HIS A 46 -13.38 -7.74 -10.50
C HIS A 46 -13.86 -7.03 -9.22
N VAL A 47 -13.26 -5.89 -8.89
CA VAL A 47 -13.45 -5.17 -7.63
C VAL A 47 -14.03 -3.78 -7.91
N SER A 48 -14.97 -3.32 -7.07
CA SER A 48 -15.52 -1.96 -7.18
C SER A 48 -14.44 -0.89 -6.90
N PRO A 49 -14.40 0.24 -7.64
CA PRO A 49 -13.53 1.37 -7.33
C PRO A 49 -13.72 1.92 -5.90
N THR A 50 -14.90 1.71 -5.30
CA THR A 50 -15.15 2.05 -3.89
C THR A 50 -14.31 1.21 -2.94
N LEU A 51 -14.17 -0.09 -3.20
CA LEU A 51 -13.35 -0.98 -2.37
C LEU A 51 -11.87 -0.59 -2.45
N VAL A 52 -11.38 -0.25 -3.64
CA VAL A 52 -10.02 0.27 -3.85
C VAL A 52 -9.79 1.56 -3.02
N ARG A 53 -10.75 2.49 -3.03
CA ARG A 53 -10.67 3.72 -2.23
C ARG A 53 -10.65 3.44 -0.73
N MET A 54 -11.47 2.51 -0.26
CA MET A 54 -11.47 2.09 1.15
C MET A 54 -10.12 1.47 1.54
N LYS A 55 -9.55 0.65 0.67
CA LYS A 55 -8.24 0.03 0.88
C LYS A 55 -7.11 1.07 0.94
N ILE A 56 -7.08 2.01 0.00
CA ILE A 56 -6.16 3.16 0.03
C ILE A 56 -6.28 3.91 1.36
N ARG A 57 -7.51 4.23 1.79
CA ARG A 57 -7.72 4.91 3.08
C ARG A 57 -7.20 4.09 4.26
N GLN A 58 -7.46 2.79 4.28
CA GLN A 58 -6.97 1.89 5.33
C GLN A 58 -5.44 1.92 5.43
N ASP A 59 -4.74 1.91 4.30
CA ASP A 59 -3.27 1.90 4.29
C ASP A 59 -2.67 3.26 4.69
N PHE A 60 -3.33 4.38 4.35
CA PHE A 60 -2.94 5.70 4.83
C PHE A 60 -3.17 5.87 6.34
N GLU A 61 -4.26 5.31 6.90
CA GLU A 61 -4.54 5.38 8.34
C GLU A 61 -3.65 4.43 9.16
N ARG A 62 -3.21 3.30 8.59
CA ARG A 62 -2.34 2.32 9.27
C ARG A 62 -1.10 2.94 9.90
N ASN A 63 -0.52 3.93 9.22
CA ASN A 63 0.73 4.56 9.61
C ASN A 63 0.54 5.93 10.28
N ARG A 64 -0.70 6.33 10.59
CA ARG A 64 -1.02 7.67 11.09
C ARG A 64 -0.43 7.96 12.46
N GLU A 65 -0.44 6.98 13.37
CA GLU A 65 -0.02 7.15 14.76
C GLU A 65 1.41 6.65 15.03
N THR A 66 1.89 5.72 14.20
CA THR A 66 3.21 5.08 14.37
C THR A 66 4.37 5.93 13.86
N ILE A 67 4.14 6.87 12.95
CA ILE A 67 5.19 7.72 12.39
C ILE A 67 5.33 9.00 13.22
N THR A 68 6.39 9.05 14.03
CA THR A 68 6.75 10.24 14.83
C THR A 68 7.96 11.00 14.29
N ASP A 69 8.77 10.37 13.44
CA ASP A 69 9.98 10.96 12.85
C ASP A 69 9.71 11.45 11.41
N LEU A 70 10.17 12.66 11.11
CA LEU A 70 10.06 13.29 9.81
C LEU A 70 10.93 12.58 8.75
N SER A 71 12.05 11.99 9.15
CA SER A 71 12.91 11.23 8.23
C SER A 71 12.16 10.01 7.66
N VAL A 72 11.43 9.30 8.53
CA VAL A 72 10.58 8.16 8.18
C VAL A 72 9.42 8.62 7.28
N MET A 73 8.82 9.78 7.58
CA MET A 73 7.77 10.36 6.76
C MET A 73 8.24 10.67 5.33
N ASN A 74 9.45 11.22 5.18
CA ASN A 74 10.05 11.47 3.86
C ASN A 74 10.22 10.16 3.05
N ILE A 75 10.71 9.10 3.69
CA ILE A 75 10.86 7.79 3.05
C ILE A 75 9.48 7.22 2.66
N MET A 76 8.47 7.37 3.52
CA MET A 76 7.12 6.89 3.23
C MET A 76 6.47 7.63 2.07
N LEU A 77 6.63 8.95 1.99
CA LEU A 77 6.14 9.74 0.86
C LEU A 77 6.85 9.39 -0.45
N LEU A 78 8.16 9.14 -0.39
CA LEU A 78 8.93 8.65 -1.54
C LEU A 78 8.41 7.30 -2.03
N LYS A 79 8.29 6.32 -1.13
CA LYS A 79 7.75 4.98 -1.43
C LYS A 79 6.32 5.05 -1.96
N ASN A 80 5.48 5.90 -1.40
CA ASN A 80 4.12 6.09 -1.86
C ASN A 80 4.07 6.60 -3.31
N HIS A 81 4.94 7.54 -3.68
CA HIS A 81 5.00 8.05 -5.05
C HIS A 81 5.58 7.02 -6.04
N GLN A 82 6.57 6.22 -5.61
CA GLN A 82 7.09 5.10 -6.41
C GLN A 82 6.00 4.05 -6.69
N GLU A 83 5.27 3.64 -5.65
CA GLU A 83 4.15 2.69 -5.75
C GLU A 83 3.06 3.20 -6.71
N PHE A 84 2.77 4.50 -6.66
CA PHE A 84 1.80 5.14 -7.55
C PHE A 84 2.28 5.12 -9.01
N GLN A 85 3.56 5.41 -9.24
CA GLN A 85 4.16 5.40 -10.57
C GLN A 85 4.15 3.99 -11.17
N GLU A 86 4.55 2.98 -10.39
CA GLU A 86 4.53 1.57 -10.78
C GLU A 86 3.12 1.10 -11.15
N THR A 87 2.13 1.50 -10.36
CA THR A 87 0.73 1.11 -10.57
C THR A 87 0.16 1.78 -11.83
N MET A 88 0.30 3.10 -11.96
CA MET A 88 -0.28 3.84 -13.08
C MET A 88 0.40 3.53 -14.41
N ASN A 89 1.70 3.22 -14.41
CA ASN A 89 2.46 2.90 -15.63
C ASN A 89 2.35 1.43 -16.06
N LEU A 90 1.53 0.62 -15.38
CA LEU A 90 1.42 -0.83 -15.62
C LEU A 90 2.79 -1.54 -15.54
N TRP A 91 3.65 -1.12 -14.61
CA TRP A 91 4.80 -1.92 -14.20
C TRP A 91 4.34 -3.02 -13.23
N LYS A 92 3.25 -2.73 -12.51
CA LYS A 92 2.36 -3.65 -11.79
C LYS A 92 1.84 -4.77 -12.70
N GLN A 93 1.64 -5.98 -12.16
CA GLN A 93 0.68 -6.95 -12.70
C GLN A 93 -0.49 -7.11 -11.72
N GLU A 94 -1.63 -7.61 -12.20
CA GLU A 94 -2.84 -7.86 -11.41
C GLU A 94 -2.60 -8.54 -10.05
N PRO A 95 -1.77 -9.60 -9.92
CA PRO A 95 -1.53 -10.25 -8.63
C PRO A 95 -0.97 -9.31 -7.55
N HIS A 96 -0.18 -8.31 -7.93
CA HIS A 96 0.40 -7.35 -7.00
C HIS A 96 -0.66 -6.42 -6.40
N ILE A 97 -1.69 -6.10 -7.18
CA ILE A 97 -2.81 -5.26 -6.72
C ILE A 97 -3.79 -6.11 -5.91
N MET A 98 -4.07 -7.33 -6.36
CA MET A 98 -4.90 -8.27 -5.60
C MET A 98 -4.29 -8.57 -4.22
N HIS A 99 -2.96 -8.57 -4.10
CA HIS A 99 -2.28 -8.70 -2.81
C HIS A 99 -2.69 -7.64 -1.77
N TRP A 100 -3.09 -6.42 -2.18
CA TRP A 100 -3.59 -5.41 -1.24
C TRP A 100 -4.85 -5.87 -0.50
N PHE A 101 -5.67 -6.71 -1.15
CA PHE A 101 -6.94 -7.22 -0.64
C PHE A 101 -6.79 -8.55 0.12
N LYS A 102 -5.60 -9.15 0.16
CA LYS A 102 -5.34 -10.43 0.84
C LYS A 102 -5.82 -10.44 2.31
N SER A 103 -5.67 -9.32 3.02
CA SER A 103 -6.14 -9.21 4.42
C SER A 103 -7.67 -9.24 4.58
N ILE A 104 -8.41 -9.00 3.50
CA ILE A 104 -9.88 -9.05 3.47
C ILE A 104 -10.34 -10.47 3.09
N GLU A 105 -9.61 -11.14 2.21
CA GLU A 105 -9.92 -12.49 1.72
C GLU A 105 -9.48 -13.60 2.70
N ASP A 106 -8.34 -13.44 3.37
CA ASP A 106 -7.83 -14.45 4.30
C ASP A 106 -8.75 -14.57 5.54
N PRO A 107 -9.02 -15.80 6.03
CA PRO A 107 -9.79 -16.00 7.25
C PRO A 107 -9.11 -15.29 8.44
N PRO A 108 -9.89 -14.75 9.38
CA PRO A 108 -9.34 -14.00 10.50
C PRO A 108 -8.33 -14.85 11.26
N LYS A 109 -7.12 -14.30 11.46
CA LYS A 109 -6.08 -15.01 12.20
C LYS A 109 -6.57 -15.29 13.64
N PRO A 110 -6.35 -16.50 14.17
CA PRO A 110 -6.70 -16.85 15.54
C PRO A 110 -5.99 -15.91 16.51
N LYS A 111 -6.77 -15.26 17.40
CA LYS A 111 -6.25 -14.23 18.31
C LYS A 111 -5.81 -14.83 19.63
N THR A 112 -6.59 -15.77 20.16
CA THR A 112 -6.31 -16.38 21.46
C THR A 112 -5.32 -17.52 21.33
N PHE A 113 -4.65 -17.86 22.43
CA PHE A 113 -3.73 -19.00 22.48
C PHE A 113 -4.45 -20.31 22.14
N LEU A 114 -5.65 -20.55 22.69
CA LEU A 114 -6.42 -21.77 22.40
C LEU A 114 -6.82 -21.86 20.92
N ASP A 115 -7.22 -20.75 20.29
CA ASP A 115 -7.54 -20.77 18.85
C ASP A 115 -6.30 -21.09 18.00
N LYS A 116 -5.11 -20.60 18.40
CA LYS A 116 -3.84 -20.90 17.72
C LYS A 116 -3.42 -22.35 17.91
N PHE A 117 -3.61 -22.86 19.12
CA PHE A 117 -3.35 -24.25 19.48
C PHE A 117 -4.25 -25.21 18.68
N TYR A 118 -5.55 -24.95 18.62
CA TYR A 118 -6.48 -25.75 17.81
C TYR A 118 -6.23 -25.64 16.30
N ALA A 119 -5.67 -24.52 15.83
CA ALA A 119 -5.26 -24.34 14.44
C ALA A 119 -3.92 -25.03 14.11
N GLY A 120 -3.27 -25.73 15.04
CA GLY A 120 -2.01 -26.47 14.82
C GLY A 120 -0.80 -25.58 14.54
N ARG A 121 -0.91 -24.25 14.74
CA ARG A 121 0.13 -23.28 14.34
C ARG A 121 1.34 -23.22 15.26
N ASP A 122 1.26 -23.84 16.44
CA ASP A 122 2.35 -23.91 17.42
C ASP A 122 3.10 -25.26 17.37
N ASP A 123 2.69 -26.21 16.52
CA ASP A 123 3.39 -27.50 16.35
C ASP A 123 4.44 -27.38 15.21
N PRO A 124 5.74 -27.34 15.52
CA PRO A 124 6.78 -27.18 14.51
C PRO A 124 6.87 -28.35 13.53
N SER A 125 6.20 -29.49 13.79
CA SER A 125 6.14 -30.63 12.87
C SER A 125 5.08 -30.48 11.75
N GLN A 126 4.14 -29.55 11.89
CA GLN A 126 3.02 -29.33 10.95
C GLN A 126 3.13 -28.04 10.14
N LEU A 127 4.20 -27.25 10.33
CA LEU A 127 4.48 -26.08 9.50
C LEU A 127 5.00 -26.57 8.14
N GLU A 128 4.14 -26.58 7.12
CA GLU A 128 4.61 -26.70 5.75
C GLU A 128 5.63 -25.59 5.48
N PRO A 129 6.82 -25.89 4.93
CA PRO A 129 7.79 -24.87 4.64
C PRO A 129 7.19 -23.96 3.56
N THR A 130 6.87 -22.74 3.95
CA THR A 130 6.40 -21.70 3.04
C THR A 130 7.59 -21.26 2.17
N TYR A 131 7.85 -22.02 1.10
CA TYR A 131 8.67 -21.60 -0.03
C TYR A 131 7.82 -20.83 -1.02
#